data_AF-A0A843KEU8-F1
#
_entry.id   AF-A0A843KEU8-F1
#
_cell.length_a   1.000
_cell.length_b   1.000
_cell.length_c   1.000
_cell.angle_alpha   90.00
_cell.angle_beta   90.00
_cell.angle_gamma   90.00
#
_symmetry.space_group_name_H-M   'P 1'
#
loop_
_entity.id
_entity.type
_entity.pdbx_description
1 polymer ?
#
loop_
_entity_poly.entity_id
_entity_poly.type
_entity_poly.pdbx_seq_one_letter_code
_entity_poly.pdbx_strand_id
1 'polypeptide(L)'
;MIKRCPQHGFFRGEHCECGLAGQLILDEARTEQLGRLVAGGLRHFPLDLGLEMDSRGWVDLSKLGEVVQKRHRWASKEMVIALAQSDPKQRYEISNQRIRARYGHSMDIELDHPECHL
;
A
#
# COMPACT_ATOMS: atom_id res chain seq x y z
N MET A 1 13.08 5.51 1.17
CA MET A 1 12.19 6.64 1.50
C MET A 1 11.14 6.86 0.41
N ILE A 2 10.03 7.52 0.73
CA ILE A 2 8.98 7.95 -0.20
C ILE A 2 8.81 9.47 -0.08
N LYS A 3 8.78 10.14 -1.23
CA LYS A 3 8.62 11.60 -1.35
C LYS A 3 7.44 11.93 -2.25
N ARG A 4 6.94 13.17 -2.19
CA ARG A 4 5.88 13.70 -3.04
C ARG A 4 6.40 14.85 -3.89
N CYS A 5 6.22 14.74 -5.20
CA CYS A 5 6.36 15.81 -6.15
C CYS A 5 4.98 16.47 -6.37
N PRO A 6 4.88 17.80 -6.43
CA PRO A 6 3.61 18.47 -6.71
C PRO A 6 3.07 18.17 -8.12
N GLN A 7 3.94 17.81 -9.07
CA GLN A 7 3.58 17.55 -10.47
C GLN A 7 3.36 16.06 -10.76
N HIS A 8 4.24 15.18 -10.26
CA HIS A 8 4.26 13.76 -10.63
C HIS A 8 3.78 12.81 -9.53
N GLY A 9 3.34 13.34 -8.37
CA GLY A 9 2.84 12.51 -7.27
C GLY A 9 3.95 11.84 -6.44
N PHE A 10 3.70 10.63 -5.95
CA PHE A 10 4.63 9.95 -5.05
C PHE A 10 5.73 9.20 -5.80
N PHE A 11 6.97 9.30 -5.31
CA PHE A 11 8.12 8.63 -5.91
C PHE A 11 9.10 8.13 -4.84
N ARG A 12 10.01 7.25 -5.26
CA ARG A 12 11.13 6.75 -4.47
C ARG A 12 12.45 7.17 -5.13
N GLY A 13 13.44 7.48 -4.30
CA GLY A 13 14.76 7.93 -4.75
C GLY A 13 15.07 9.36 -4.36
N GLU A 14 16.21 9.86 -4.85
CA GLU A 14 16.70 11.19 -4.50
C GLU A 14 15.89 12.31 -5.15
N HIS A 15 15.60 12.17 -6.45
CA HIS A 15 14.89 13.17 -7.24
C HIS A 15 13.73 12.54 -8.02
N CYS A 16 12.70 13.34 -8.25
CA CYS A 16 11.62 13.04 -9.17
C CYS A 16 12.12 13.12 -10.62
N GLU A 17 11.37 12.57 -11.57
CA GLU A 17 11.67 12.63 -13.01
C GLU A 17 11.78 14.07 -13.55
N CYS A 18 11.16 15.04 -12.90
CA CYS A 18 11.31 16.46 -13.22
C CYS A 18 12.51 17.15 -12.54
N GLY A 19 13.37 16.39 -11.86
CA GLY A 19 14.56 16.89 -11.16
C GLY A 19 14.31 17.48 -9.77
N LEU A 20 13.05 17.64 -9.33
CA LEU A 20 12.75 18.14 -7.99
C LEU A 20 13.07 17.08 -6.91
N ALA A 21 13.68 17.52 -5.82
CA ALA A 21 13.93 16.66 -4.65
C ALA A 21 12.64 16.19 -3.96
N GLY A 22 11.53 16.93 -4.10
CA GLY A 22 10.22 16.61 -3.52
C GLY A 22 10.13 16.78 -2.00
N GLN A 23 8.92 16.61 -1.45
CA GLN A 23 8.66 16.65 -0.02
C GLN A 23 8.75 15.23 0.58
N LEU A 24 9.52 15.04 1.65
CA LEU A 24 9.59 13.76 2.35
C LEU A 24 8.25 13.41 3.00
N ILE A 25 7.72 12.23 2.69
CA ILE A 25 6.49 11.69 3.27
C ILE A 25 6.81 10.57 4.27
N LEU A 26 7.69 9.65 3.87
CA LEU A 26 8.17 8.55 4.71
C LEU A 26 9.68 8.38 4.55
N ASP A 27 10.41 8.38 5.65
CA ASP A 27 11.81 7.92 5.66
C ASP A 27 11.90 6.41 5.40
N GLU A 28 13.12 5.90 5.27
CA GLU A 28 13.38 4.49 4.98
C GLU A 28 12.85 3.54 6.06
N ALA A 29 13.15 3.81 7.33
CA ALA A 29 12.73 2.97 8.44
C ALA A 29 11.20 2.89 8.55
N ARG A 30 10.51 4.02 8.44
CA ARG A 30 9.05 4.09 8.44
C ARG A 30 8.44 3.44 7.22
N THR A 31 9.06 3.59 6.05
CA THR A 31 8.63 2.89 4.82
C THR A 31 8.67 1.37 5.02
N GLU A 32 9.73 0.84 5.62
CA GLU A 32 9.90 -0.59 5.88
C GLU A 32 8.91 -1.11 6.94
N GLN A 33 8.72 -0.36 8.02
CA GLN A 33 7.77 -0.70 9.08
C GLN A 33 6.33 -0.74 8.55
N LEU A 34 5.90 0.34 7.87
CA LEU A 34 4.57 0.41 7.28
C LEU A 34 4.38 -0.66 6.20
N GLY A 35 5.41 -0.87 5.37
CA GLY A 35 5.41 -1.88 4.31
C GLY A 35 5.19 -3.29 4.84
N ARG A 36 5.86 -3.67 5.94
CA ARG A 36 5.67 -4.97 6.59
C ARG A 36 4.26 -5.14 7.14
N LEU A 37 3.73 -4.11 7.82
CA LEU A 37 2.39 -4.17 8.38
C LEU A 37 1.31 -4.28 7.29
N VAL A 38 1.40 -3.46 6.24
CA VAL A 38 0.45 -3.48 5.12
C VAL A 38 0.54 -4.79 4.34
N ALA A 39 1.75 -5.30 4.07
CA ALA A 39 1.91 -6.59 3.41
C ALA A 39 1.32 -7.74 4.25
N GLY A 40 1.59 -7.75 5.57
CA GLY A 40 1.03 -8.74 6.49
C GLY A 40 -0.50 -8.74 6.51
N GLY A 41 -1.09 -7.56 6.68
CA GLY A 41 -2.55 -7.39 6.71
C GLY A 41 -3.23 -7.75 5.40
N LEU A 42 -2.61 -7.45 4.26
CA LEU A 42 -3.23 -7.71 2.95
C LEU A 42 -2.93 -9.09 2.36
N ARG A 43 -1.99 -9.87 2.91
CA ARG A 43 -1.57 -11.16 2.33
C ARG A 43 -1.74 -12.37 3.23
N HIS A 44 -1.68 -12.16 4.54
CA HIS A 44 -1.48 -13.26 5.46
C HIS A 44 -2.51 -13.29 6.58
N PHE A 45 -2.83 -12.14 7.19
CA PHE A 45 -3.61 -12.10 8.42
C PHE A 45 -4.50 -10.85 8.55
N PRO A 46 -5.45 -10.58 7.62
CA PRO A 46 -6.34 -9.43 7.75
C PRO A 46 -7.18 -9.48 9.03
N LEU A 47 -7.70 -10.66 9.40
CA LEU A 47 -8.55 -10.84 10.58
C LEU A 47 -7.81 -10.51 11.89
N ASP A 48 -6.53 -10.86 12.02
CA ASP A 48 -5.71 -10.54 13.20
C ASP A 48 -5.50 -9.03 13.38
N LEU A 49 -5.66 -8.28 12.28
CA LEU A 49 -5.63 -6.83 12.28
C LEU A 49 -7.02 -6.20 12.44
N GLY A 50 -8.08 -7.01 12.55
CA GLY A 50 -9.47 -6.56 12.60
C GLY A 50 -9.96 -6.02 11.25
N LEU A 51 -9.38 -6.50 10.15
CA LEU A 51 -9.76 -6.13 8.79
C LEU A 51 -10.64 -7.21 8.18
N GLU A 52 -11.76 -6.80 7.60
CA GLU A 52 -12.55 -7.65 6.72
C GLU A 52 -11.97 -7.57 5.31
N MET A 53 -11.76 -8.74 4.71
CA MET A 53 -11.26 -8.91 3.36
C MET A 53 -12.30 -9.70 2.57
N ASP A 54 -12.66 -9.20 1.39
CA ASP A 54 -13.55 -9.95 0.50
C ASP A 54 -12.81 -11.08 -0.25
N SER A 55 -13.56 -11.92 -0.96
CA SER A 55 -13.02 -13.08 -1.69
C SER A 55 -11.98 -12.70 -2.75
N ARG A 56 -11.94 -11.44 -3.19
CA ARG A 56 -10.99 -10.91 -4.18
C ARG A 56 -9.81 -10.17 -3.56
N GLY A 57 -9.69 -10.22 -2.24
CA GLY A 57 -8.59 -9.64 -1.47
C GLY A 57 -8.76 -8.16 -1.12
N TRP A 58 -9.92 -7.55 -1.39
CA TRP A 58 -10.12 -6.12 -1.12
C TRP A 58 -10.45 -5.86 0.34
N VAL A 59 -9.82 -4.82 0.87
CA VAL A 59 -10.03 -4.30 2.22
C VAL A 59 -10.40 -2.81 2.15
N ASP A 60 -11.26 -2.34 3.05
CA ASP A 60 -11.55 -0.91 3.17
C ASP A 60 -10.30 -0.11 3.54
N LEU A 61 -9.95 0.87 2.70
CA LEU A 61 -8.72 1.64 2.86
C LEU A 61 -8.74 2.54 4.10
N SER A 62 -9.93 2.99 4.54
CA SER A 62 -10.07 3.79 5.76
C SER A 62 -9.88 2.92 7.00
N LYS A 63 -10.41 1.70 7.00
CA LYS A 63 -10.15 0.70 8.06
C LYS A 63 -8.70 0.29 8.16
N LEU A 64 -8.04 0.05 7.03
CA LEU A 64 -6.59 -0.17 7.04
C LEU A 64 -5.84 1.06 7.60
N GLY A 65 -6.29 2.27 7.26
CA GLY A 65 -5.78 3.53 7.82
C GLY A 65 -5.88 3.59 9.35
N GLU A 66 -7.04 3.24 9.91
CA GLU A 66 -7.27 3.16 11.37
C GLU A 66 -6.30 2.15 12.02
N VAL A 67 -6.12 0.98 11.40
CA VAL A 67 -5.24 -0.07 11.92
C VAL A 67 -3.77 0.37 11.93
N VAL A 68 -3.27 0.92 10.82
CA VAL A 68 -1.87 1.35 10.76
C VAL A 68 -1.60 2.49 11.74
N GLN A 69 -2.55 3.41 11.91
CA GLN A 69 -2.42 4.51 12.88
C GLN A 69 -2.43 4.00 14.33
N LYS A 70 -3.26 2.99 14.65
CA LYS A 70 -3.28 2.37 15.97
C LYS A 70 -1.96 1.66 16.30
N ARG A 71 -1.34 1.00 15.31
CA ARG A 71 -0.03 0.31 15.47
C ARG A 71 1.13 1.30 15.49
N HIS A 72 1.05 2.35 14.68
CA HIS A 72 2.07 3.37 14.53
C HIS A 72 1.41 4.75 14.53
N ARG A 73 1.55 5.50 15.64
CA ARG A 73 0.88 6.80 15.80
C ARG A 73 1.22 7.84 14.74
N TRP A 74 2.36 7.68 14.06
CA TRP A 74 2.82 8.54 12.97
C TRP A 74 2.23 8.15 11.61
N ALA A 75 1.65 6.95 11.47
CA ALA A 75 1.12 6.46 10.21
C ALA A 75 -0.31 6.98 9.96
N SER A 76 -0.68 7.09 8.69
CA SER A 76 -2.01 7.48 8.25
C SER A 76 -2.43 6.75 6.98
N LYS A 77 -3.70 6.87 6.61
CA LYS A 77 -4.25 6.39 5.34
C LYS A 77 -3.48 6.95 4.14
N GLU A 78 -3.13 8.24 4.17
CA GLU A 78 -2.37 8.91 3.10
C GLU A 78 -0.97 8.30 2.94
N MET A 79 -0.35 7.86 4.04
CA MET A 79 0.93 7.17 3.99
C MET A 79 0.81 5.76 3.40
N VAL A 80 -0.32 5.07 3.61
CA VAL A 80 -0.62 3.80 2.93
C VAL A 80 -0.80 4.01 1.43
N ILE A 81 -1.51 5.07 1.03
CA ILE A 81 -1.66 5.45 -0.39
C ILE A 81 -0.28 5.76 -1.00
N ALA A 82 0.54 6.55 -0.31
CA ALA A 82 1.89 6.87 -0.77
C ALA A 82 2.76 5.61 -0.91
N LEU A 83 2.67 4.68 0.04
CA LEU A 83 3.36 3.39 -0.03
C LEU A 83 2.94 2.58 -1.27
N ALA A 84 1.64 2.50 -1.53
CA ALA A 84 1.08 1.74 -2.64
C ALA A 84 1.42 2.37 -4.00
N GLN A 85 1.18 3.67 -4.17
CA GLN A 85 1.40 4.37 -5.44
C GLN A 85 2.87 4.49 -5.81
N SER A 86 3.77 4.58 -4.81
CA SER A 86 5.20 4.65 -5.05
C SER A 86 5.87 3.28 -5.23
N ASP A 87 5.13 2.17 -5.19
CA ASP A 87 5.72 0.84 -5.29
C ASP A 87 6.08 0.48 -6.75
N PRO A 88 7.36 0.36 -7.10
CA PRO A 88 7.77 0.06 -8.48
C PRO A 88 7.31 -1.33 -8.93
N LYS A 89 7.08 -2.25 -7.98
CA LYS A 89 6.59 -3.61 -8.26
C LYS A 89 5.07 -3.70 -8.37
N GLN A 90 4.35 -2.59 -8.17
CA GLN A 90 2.90 -2.50 -8.22
C GLN A 90 2.22 -3.62 -7.38
N ARG A 91 2.76 -3.91 -6.19
CA ARG A 91 2.25 -4.98 -5.30
C ARG A 91 0.84 -4.75 -4.83
N TYR A 92 0.38 -3.51 -4.86
CA TYR A 92 -0.91 -3.10 -4.32
C TYR A 92 -1.74 -2.46 -5.42
N GLU A 93 -3.05 -2.58 -5.26
CA GLU A 93 -4.03 -1.95 -6.12
C GLU A 93 -5.00 -1.19 -5.23
N ILE A 94 -5.34 0.05 -5.63
CA ILE A 94 -6.34 0.88 -4.96
C ILE A 94 -7.45 1.19 -5.95
N SER A 95 -8.70 0.90 -5.57
CA SER A 95 -9.89 1.18 -6.38
C SER A 95 -11.08 1.42 -5.47
N ASN A 96 -11.92 2.42 -5.77
CA ASN A 96 -13.17 2.70 -5.05
C ASN A 96 -13.04 2.69 -3.52
N GLN A 97 -12.03 3.40 -2.98
CA GLN A 97 -11.72 3.47 -1.53
C GLN A 97 -11.35 2.11 -0.89
N ARG A 98 -10.98 1.12 -1.69
CA ARG A 98 -10.46 -0.17 -1.24
C ARG A 98 -9.02 -0.38 -1.70
N ILE A 99 -8.33 -1.28 -1.02
CA ILE A 99 -6.97 -1.70 -1.35
C ILE A 99 -6.84 -3.22 -1.26
N ARG A 100 -6.07 -3.80 -2.16
CA ARG A 100 -5.67 -5.22 -2.10
C ARG A 100 -4.20 -5.38 -2.46
N ALA A 101 -3.60 -6.51 -2.08
CA ALA A 101 -2.37 -6.94 -2.73
C ALA A 101 -2.71 -7.60 -4.08
N ARG A 102 -1.85 -7.46 -5.08
CA ARG A 102 -2.01 -8.12 -6.39
C ARG A 102 -1.53 -9.58 -6.40
N TYR A 103 -0.66 -9.95 -5.45
CA TYR A 103 -0.06 -11.28 -5.36
C TYR A 103 0.55 -11.52 -3.98
N GLY A 104 0.88 -12.80 -3.73
CA GLY A 104 1.60 -13.25 -2.54
C GLY A 104 0.71 -13.53 -1.34
N HIS A 105 -0.57 -13.84 -1.56
CA HIS A 105 -1.49 -14.28 -0.51
C HIS A 105 -1.14 -15.70 -0.09
N SER A 106 -1.18 -15.96 1.21
CA SER A 106 -1.08 -17.31 1.78
C SER A 106 -2.45 -17.89 2.13
N MET A 107 -3.52 -17.16 1.83
CA MET A 107 -4.92 -17.55 1.99
C MET A 107 -5.53 -17.74 0.62
N ASP A 108 -6.60 -18.54 0.55
CA ASP A 108 -7.33 -18.77 -0.69
C ASP A 108 -8.12 -17.53 -1.06
N ILE A 109 -7.78 -16.91 -2.20
CA ILE A 109 -8.50 -15.75 -2.74
C ILE A 109 -8.65 -15.91 -4.25
N GLU A 110 -9.79 -15.45 -4.78
CA GLU A 110 -10.05 -15.42 -6.21
C GLU A 110 -9.53 -14.09 -6.78
N LEU A 111 -8.29 -14.10 -7.27
CA LEU A 111 -7.74 -12.95 -8.00
C LEU A 111 -8.30 -12.90 -9.41
N ASP A 112 -8.77 -11.73 -9.82
CA ASP A 112 -9.02 -11.41 -11.23
C ASP A 112 -7.67 -11.32 -11.95
N HIS A 113 -7.16 -12.45 -12.43
CA HIS A 113 -6.09 -12.43 -13.42
C HIS A 113 -6.71 -12.06 -14.77
N PRO A 114 -6.19 -11.08 -15.52
CA PRO A 114 -6.56 -10.96 -16.92
C PRO A 114 -6.21 -12.31 -17.56
N GLU A 115 -7.22 -12.98 -18.10
CA GLU A 115 -7.02 -14.22 -18.84
C GLU A 115 -5.92 -13.98 -19.88
N CYS A 116 -4.83 -14.75 -19.78
CA CYS A 116 -3.87 -14.85 -20.87
C CYS A 116 -4.63 -15.43 -22.07
N HIS A 117 -5.22 -14.55 -22.89
CA HIS A 117 -5.63 -14.92 -24.23
C HIS A 117 -4.34 -15.15 -25.01
N LEU A 118 -3.99 -16.43 -25.15
CA LEU A 118 -2.97 -16.94 -26.06
C LEU A 118 -3.36 -16.64 -27.52
#